data_AF-A0A7X6T378-F1
#
_entry.id   AF-A0A7X6T378-F1
#
_cell.length_a   1.000
_cell.length_b   1.000
_cell.length_c   1.000
_cell.angle_alpha   90.00
_cell.angle_beta   90.00
_cell.angle_gamma   90.00
#
_symmetry.space_group_name_H-M   'P 1'
#
loop_
_entity.id
_entity.type
_entity.pdbx_description
1 polymer ?
#
loop_
_entity_poly.entity_id
_entity_poly.type
_entity_poly.pdbx_seq_one_letter_code
_entity_poly.pdbx_strand_id
1 'polypeptide(L)' 'MKILVINPGSTSTKLALFQDEQRLIEEKINHSHEELAAFESIRDQLPM' A
#
# COMPACT_ATOMS: atom_id res chain seq x y z
N MET A 1 13.55 17.74 -0.19
CA MET A 1 13.75 16.32 -0.59
C MET A 1 12.39 15.69 -0.88
N LYS A 2 12.26 14.75 -1.83
CA LYS A 2 10.98 14.05 -2.06
C LYS A 2 11.02 12.67 -1.42
N ILE A 3 9.98 12.32 -0.65
CA ILE A 3 9.86 11.04 0.08
C ILE A 3 8.57 10.36 -0.39
N LEU A 4 8.71 9.16 -0.96
CA LEU A 4 7.57 8.30 -1.25
C LEU A 4 7.36 7.34 -0.08
N VAL A 5 6.20 7.43 0.55
CA VAL A 5 5.76 6.54 1.62
C VAL A 5 4.81 5.50 1.03
N ILE A 6 5.13 4.23 1.23
CA ILE A 6 4.31 3.09 0.84
C ILE A 6 3.94 2.33 2.11
N ASN A 7 2.65 2.26 2.41
CA ASN A 7 2.12 1.56 3.58
C ASN A 7 1.20 0.42 3.11
N PRO A 8 1.73 -0.81 2.95
CA PRO A 8 0.94 -1.97 2.58
C PRO A 8 0.10 -2.45 3.77
N GLY A 9 -1.19 -2.67 3.54
CA GLY A 9 -2.11 -3.35 4.45
C GLY A 9 -2.80 -4.51 3.74
N SER A 10 -3.40 -5.43 4.50
CA SER A 10 -3.92 -6.70 3.96
C SER A 10 -5.07 -6.58 2.96
N THR A 11 -5.72 -5.42 2.87
CA THR A 11 -6.83 -5.14 1.95
C THR A 11 -6.67 -3.83 1.19
N SER A 12 -5.66 -3.03 1.52
CA SER A 12 -5.36 -1.82 0.78
C SER A 12 -3.93 -1.37 1.01
N THR A 13 -3.34 -0.73 0.01
CA THR A 13 -2.05 -0.04 0.11
C THR A 13 -2.27 1.47 0.04
N LYS A 14 -1.75 2.20 1.03
CA LYS A 14 -1.73 3.66 1.00
C LYS A 14 -0.39 4.16 0.48
N LEU A 15 -0.43 5.09 -0.46
CA LEU A 15 0.72 5.76 -1.06
C LEU A 15 0.65 7.25 -0.73
N ALA A 16 1.79 7.85 -0.39
CA ALA A 16 1.86 9.29 -0.23
C ALA A 16 3.22 9.83 -0.65
N LEU A 17 3.22 10.95 -1.39
CA LEU A 17 4.43 11.67 -1.76
C LEU A 17 4.54 12.92 -0.89
N PHE A 18 5.65 13.04 -0.16
CA PHE A 18 5.97 14.20 0.66
C PHE A 18 7.12 14.99 0.03
N GLN A 19 7.08 16.29 0.21
CA GLN A 19 8.22 17.17 0.04
C GLN A 19 8.46 17.88 1.37
N ASP A 20 9.57 17.53 2.02
CA ASP A 20 9.88 17.92 3.40
C ASP A 20 8.71 17.52 4.33
N GLU A 21 8.05 18.44 5.04
CA GLU A 21 6.88 18.11 5.90
C GLU A 21 5.54 18.19 5.16
N GLN A 22 5.52 18.63 3.90
CA GLN A 22 4.29 18.81 3.14
C GLN A 22 3.93 17.53 2.37
N ARG A 23 2.73 17.01 2.61
CA ARG A 23 2.14 15.95 1.78
C ARG A 23 1.63 16.54 0.47
N LEU A 24 2.24 16.14 -0.65
CA LEU A 24 1.86 16.59 -1.99
C LEU A 24 0.71 15.76 -2.57
N ILE A 25 0.79 14.44 -2.41
CA ILE A 25 -0.17 13.48 -2.96
C ILE A 25 -0.45 12.41 -1.91
N GLU A 26 -1.70 11.95 -1.83
CA GLU A 26 -2.07 10.70 -1.17
C GLU A 26 -3.03 9.93 -2.07
N GLU A 27 -2.76 8.64 -2.23
CA GLU A 27 -3.61 7.71 -2.96
C GLU A 27 -3.84 6.46 -2.13
N LYS A 28 -5.01 5.85 -2.29
CA LYS A 28 -5.36 4.58 -1.67
C LYS A 28 -5.72 3.57 -2.76
N ILE A 29 -4.93 2.50 -2.83
CA ILE A 29 -5.21 1.35 -3.69
C ILE A 29 -5.93 0.32 -2.84
N ASN A 30 -7.16 -0.04 -3.20
CA ASN A 30 -7.88 -1.14 -2.55
C ASN A 30 -7.59 -2.42 -3.32
N HIS A 31 -7.35 -3.52 -2.60
CA HIS A 31 -7.20 -4.85 -3.18
C HIS A 31 -8.58 -5.51 -3.26
N SER A 32 -8.92 -6.06 -4.42
CA SER A 32 -10.23 -6.68 -4.62
C SER A 32 -10.29 -8.04 -3.94
N HIS A 33 -11.49 -8.56 -3.68
CA HIS A 33 -11.62 -9.89 -3.10
C HIS A 33 -11.05 -10.98 -4.02
N GLU A 34 -11.25 -10.81 -5.33
CA GLU A 34 -10.76 -11.72 -6.37
C GLU A 34 -9.22 -11.75 -6.43
N GLU A 35 -8.55 -10.60 -6.26
CA GLU A 35 -7.09 -10.51 -6.16
C GLU A 35 -6.58 -11.22 -4.89
N LEU A 36 -7.22 -10.93 -3.75
CA LEU A 36 -6.80 -11.48 -2.46
C LEU A 36 -7.06 -12.99 -2.34
N ALA A 37 -8.01 -13.53 -3.10
CA ALA A 37 -8.32 -14.96 -3.14
C ALA A 37 -7.15 -15.81 -3.67
N ALA A 38 -6.13 -15.20 -4.31
CA ALA A 38 -4.91 -15.89 -4.71
C ALA A 38 -3.99 -16.28 -3.52
N PHE A 39 -4.22 -15.73 -2.33
CA PHE A 39 -3.43 -15.99 -1.13
C PHE A 39 -4.20 -16.88 -0.15
N GLU A 40 -3.58 -17.96 0.33
CA GLU A 40 -4.22 -18.87 1.30
C GLU A 40 -4.37 -18.20 2.69
N SER A 41 -3.44 -17.33 3.05
CA SER A 41 -3.43 -16.58 4.29
C SER A 41 -2.84 -15.19 4.13
N ILE A 42 -3.06 -14.31 5.10
CA ILE A 42 -2.47 -12.96 5.12
C ILE A 42 -0.94 -13.00 5.08
N ARG A 43 -0.32 -14.04 5.65
CA ARG A 43 1.14 -14.17 5.66
C ARG A 43 1.71 -14.39 4.26
N ASP A 44 0.94 -15.02 3.38
CA ASP A 44 1.36 -15.32 2.02
C ASP A 44 1.39 -14.07 1.13
N GLN A 45 0.82 -12.96 1.59
CA GLN A 45 0.90 -11.65 0.93
C GLN A 45 2.27 -10.97 1.11
N LEU A 46 3.09 -11.43 2.06
CA LEU A 46 4.40 -10.83 2.33
C LEU A 46 5.47 -11.43 1.41
N PRO A 47 6.46 -10.64 0.96
CA PRO A 47 7.60 -11.16 0.21
C PRO A 47 8.42 -12.13 1.09
N MET A 48 8.89 -13.22 0.48
CA MET A 48 9.80 -14.20 1.10
C MET A 48 11.24 -13.68 1.22
#